data_AF-A0A850HBA1-F1
#
_entry.id   AF-A0A850HBA1-F1
#
_cell.length_a   1.000
_cell.length_b   1.000
_cell.length_c   1.000
_cell.angle_alpha   90.00
_cell.angle_beta   90.00
_cell.angle_gamma   90.00
#
_symmetry.space_group_name_H-M   'P 1'
#
loop_
_entity.id
_entity.type
_entity.pdbx_description
1 polymer ?
#
loop_
_entity_poly.entity_id
_entity_poly.type
_entity_poly.pdbx_seq_one_letter_code
_entity_poly.pdbx_strand_id
1 'polypeptide(L)'
;MKTAFAALTLTAVLSLSACATMETKRSVSARADAPEQAVALNRTAKDRHGFVQAACGGCHAVDPPGLSPNPQAPTFESIANRPGLTEDTLADWLTDAHNYPEVMDFDLEARHVEWVAEHMISLRRKDYTPAPS
;
A
#
# COMPACT_ATOMS: atom_id res chain seq x y z
N MET A 1 -45.14 -33.93 51.57
CA MET A 1 -45.78 -33.58 52.86
C MET A 1 -45.24 -32.24 53.34
N LYS A 2 -46.15 -31.30 53.59
CA LYS A 2 -46.09 -30.16 54.55
C LYS A 2 -45.10 -29.00 54.32
N THR A 3 -45.71 -27.95 53.79
CA THR A 3 -45.51 -26.49 53.93
C THR A 3 -44.88 -25.96 55.23
N ALA A 4 -44.15 -24.84 55.12
CA ALA A 4 -44.29 -23.68 56.03
C ALA A 4 -43.83 -22.38 55.36
N PHE A 5 -44.73 -21.39 55.37
CA PHE A 5 -44.54 -19.99 54.95
C PHE A 5 -44.22 -19.12 56.18
N ALA A 6 -43.36 -18.10 56.01
CA ALA A 6 -43.41 -16.79 56.68
C ALA A 6 -42.38 -15.88 55.95
N ALA A 7 -42.77 -14.89 55.12
CA ALA A 7 -43.26 -13.55 55.48
C ALA A 7 -42.33 -12.86 56.51
N LEU A 8 -41.83 -11.63 56.39
CA LEU A 8 -42.02 -10.50 55.48
C LEU A 8 -41.07 -9.42 56.05
N THR A 9 -40.17 -8.82 55.28
CA THR A 9 -39.87 -7.38 55.45
C THR A 9 -39.32 -6.78 54.17
N LEU A 10 -40.18 -5.91 53.65
CA LEU A 10 -40.05 -4.94 52.60
C LEU A 10 -38.91 -3.93 52.89
N THR A 11 -37.93 -3.83 52.00
CA THR A 11 -37.20 -2.57 51.78
C THR A 11 -37.06 -2.35 50.29
N ALA A 12 -37.98 -1.56 49.77
CA ALA A 12 -37.93 -1.00 48.43
C ALA A 12 -36.76 -0.01 48.35
N VAL A 13 -35.75 -0.31 47.54
CA VAL A 13 -34.86 0.72 46.99
C VAL A 13 -35.16 0.81 45.51
N LEU A 14 -35.98 1.80 45.17
CA LEU A 14 -36.15 2.26 43.80
C LEU A 14 -34.82 2.86 43.34
N SER A 15 -34.08 2.14 42.49
CA SER A 15 -33.06 2.76 41.65
C SER A 15 -33.63 2.86 40.24
N LEU A 16 -34.10 4.06 39.89
CA LEU A 16 -34.38 4.49 38.52
C LEU A 16 -33.09 4.35 37.70
N SER A 17 -32.91 3.21 37.03
CA SER A 17 -31.86 3.06 36.02
C SER A 17 -32.36 3.75 34.74
N ALA A 18 -32.06 5.04 34.65
CA ALA A 18 -32.33 5.87 33.48
C ALA A 18 -31.61 5.34 32.24
N CYS A 19 -32.28 5.46 31.09
CA CYS A 19 -31.84 5.06 29.77
C CYS A 19 -30.44 5.58 29.42
N ALA A 20 -29.44 4.71 29.41
CA ALA A 20 -28.25 4.92 28.60
C ALA A 20 -28.44 4.12 27.30
N THR A 21 -29.11 4.74 26.33
CA THR A 21 -28.97 4.41 24.90
C THR A 21 -27.50 4.63 24.55
N MET A 22 -26.69 3.58 24.56
CA MET A 22 -25.33 3.62 23.98
C MET A 22 -25.44 3.58 22.46
N GLU A 23 -25.98 4.65 21.87
CA GLU A 23 -25.77 5.02 20.47
C GLU A 23 -24.60 6.02 20.46
N THR A 24 -23.40 5.57 20.80
CA THR A 24 -22.20 6.34 20.46
C THR A 24 -21.85 6.03 19.02
N LYS A 25 -22.38 6.88 18.15
CA LYS A 25 -21.78 7.24 16.87
C LYS A 25 -20.26 7.17 16.96
N ARG A 26 -19.65 6.15 16.35
CA ARG A 26 -18.29 6.26 15.83
C ARG A 26 -18.32 6.21 14.32
N SER A 27 -19.09 7.14 13.75
CA SER A 27 -18.70 7.76 12.50
C SER A 27 -17.42 8.53 12.79
N VAL A 28 -16.27 7.91 12.54
CA VAL A 28 -15.01 8.64 12.46
C VAL A 28 -15.11 9.54 11.25
N SER A 29 -15.21 10.83 11.57
CA SER A 29 -15.02 12.03 10.75
C SER A 29 -14.24 11.82 9.46
N ALA A 30 -14.91 11.99 8.33
CA ALA A 30 -14.29 11.91 7.00
C ALA A 30 -13.84 13.27 6.42
N ARG A 31 -13.67 14.34 7.21
CA ARG A 31 -13.43 15.69 6.63
C ARG A 31 -12.43 16.62 7.32
N ALA A 32 -11.73 16.22 8.38
CA ALA A 32 -10.71 17.08 9.01
C ALA A 32 -9.26 16.76 8.61
N ASP A 33 -9.00 15.58 8.03
CA ASP A 33 -7.63 15.05 7.89
C ASP A 33 -7.07 15.16 6.45
N ALA A 34 -7.81 15.75 5.51
CA ALA A 34 -7.44 15.78 4.09
C ALA A 34 -6.04 16.39 3.78
N PRO A 35 -5.64 17.53 4.39
CA PRO A 35 -4.32 18.10 4.07
C PRO A 35 -3.16 17.29 4.66
N GLU A 36 -3.32 16.69 5.84
CA GLU A 36 -2.27 15.90 6.47
C GLU A 36 -2.05 14.56 5.75
N GLN A 37 -3.14 13.90 5.35
CA GLN A 37 -3.08 12.68 4.53
C GLN A 37 -2.43 12.94 3.17
N ALA A 38 -2.78 14.04 2.49
CA ALA A 38 -2.17 14.39 1.21
C ALA A 38 -0.66 14.64 1.33
N VAL A 39 -0.21 15.30 2.40
CA VAL A 39 1.22 15.52 2.68
C VAL A 39 1.95 14.20 2.97
N ALA A 40 1.34 13.30 3.75
CA ALA A 40 1.92 11.99 4.04
C ALA A 40 2.00 11.09 2.79
N LEU A 41 0.98 11.08 1.95
CA LEU A 41 0.97 10.37 0.67
C LEU A 41 2.04 10.92 -0.27
N ASN A 42 2.17 12.25 -0.37
CA ASN A 42 3.21 12.88 -1.20
C ASN A 42 4.62 12.57 -0.68
N ARG A 43 4.82 12.54 0.64
CA ARG A 43 6.10 12.14 1.24
C ARG A 43 6.42 10.69 0.90
N THR A 44 5.45 9.79 1.08
CA THR A 44 5.60 8.36 0.74
C THR A 44 5.93 8.18 -0.75
N ALA A 45 5.21 8.88 -1.64
CA ALA A 45 5.47 8.85 -3.07
C ALA A 45 6.88 9.38 -3.42
N LYS A 46 7.34 10.43 -2.74
CA LYS A 46 8.69 10.98 -2.90
C LYS A 46 9.76 10.02 -2.38
N ASP A 47 9.54 9.39 -1.23
CA ASP A 47 10.46 8.42 -0.64
C ASP A 47 10.58 7.18 -1.53
N ARG A 48 9.45 6.69 -2.05
CA ARG A 48 9.39 5.63 -3.08
C ARG A 48 10.20 6.00 -4.31
N HIS A 49 9.93 7.15 -4.92
CA HIS A 49 10.65 7.60 -6.11
C HIS A 49 12.15 7.75 -5.86
N GLY A 50 12.52 8.36 -4.73
CA GLY A 50 13.91 8.54 -4.33
C GLY A 50 14.64 7.22 -4.16
N PHE A 51 13.99 6.22 -3.55
CA PHE A 51 14.54 4.87 -3.45
C PHE A 51 14.74 4.23 -4.84
N VAL A 52 13.71 4.26 -5.69
CA VAL A 52 13.79 3.68 -7.05
C VAL A 52 14.91 4.33 -7.87
N GLN A 53 15.02 5.65 -7.84
CA GLN A 53 16.07 6.38 -8.53
C GLN A 53 17.46 6.02 -8.01
N ALA A 54 17.63 5.90 -6.69
CA ALA A 54 18.92 5.58 -6.08
C ALA A 54 19.34 4.12 -6.33
N ALA A 55 18.41 3.17 -6.24
CA ALA A 55 18.72 1.75 -6.36
C ALA A 55 18.78 1.27 -7.82
N CYS A 56 17.86 1.73 -8.67
CA CYS A 56 17.69 1.20 -10.03
C CYS A 56 18.22 2.14 -11.13
N GLY A 57 18.27 3.45 -10.84
CA GLY A 57 18.57 4.49 -11.83
C GLY A 57 20.01 4.50 -12.35
N GLY A 58 20.93 3.78 -11.72
CA GLY A 58 22.29 3.60 -12.22
C GLY A 58 22.36 2.74 -13.49
N CYS A 59 21.38 1.86 -13.70
CA CYS A 59 21.30 1.00 -14.87
C CYS A 59 20.07 1.28 -15.74
N HIS A 60 18.91 1.53 -15.13
CA HIS A 60 17.64 1.71 -15.83
C HIS A 60 17.25 3.19 -15.96
N ALA A 61 16.56 3.54 -17.05
CA ALA A 61 15.73 4.74 -17.04
C ALA A 61 14.45 4.41 -16.24
N VAL A 62 14.36 4.98 -15.04
CA VAL A 62 13.25 4.70 -14.10
C VAL A 62 12.04 5.61 -14.32
N ASP A 63 12.20 6.73 -15.05
CA ASP A 63 11.13 7.64 -15.45
C ASP A 63 11.22 7.94 -16.95
N PRO A 64 10.08 8.18 -17.62
CA PRO A 64 10.06 8.76 -18.96
C PRO A 64 10.16 10.30 -18.93
N PRO A 65 10.62 10.93 -20.04
CA PRO A 65 11.31 10.31 -21.15
C PRO A 65 12.76 9.98 -20.80
N GLY A 66 13.34 8.95 -21.43
CA GLY A 66 14.77 8.66 -21.23
C GLY A 66 15.22 7.34 -21.84
N LEU A 67 16.55 7.19 -21.90
CA LEU A 67 17.24 5.94 -22.22
C LEU A 67 17.96 5.45 -20.98
N SER A 68 17.99 4.14 -20.79
CA SER A 68 18.74 3.51 -19.71
C SER A 68 20.23 3.82 -19.80
N PRO A 69 20.89 4.20 -18.69
CA PRO A 69 22.34 4.37 -18.67
C PRO A 69 23.10 3.11 -19.09
N ASN A 70 22.59 1.93 -18.73
CA ASN A 70 23.04 0.65 -19.29
C ASN A 70 22.21 0.34 -20.55
N PRO A 71 22.81 0.29 -21.76
CA PRO A 71 22.08 0.01 -22.99
C PRO A 71 21.43 -1.37 -23.06
N GLN A 72 21.85 -2.32 -22.21
CA GLN A 72 21.24 -3.65 -22.12
C GLN A 72 20.09 -3.72 -21.10
N ALA A 73 19.92 -2.68 -20.28
CA ALA A 73 18.84 -2.58 -19.33
C ALA A 73 17.60 -1.94 -19.99
N PRO A 74 16.45 -2.61 -20.05
CA PRO A 74 15.22 -2.00 -20.56
C PRO A 74 14.79 -0.81 -19.68
N THR A 75 14.11 0.19 -20.25
CA THR A 75 13.52 1.26 -19.44
C THR A 75 12.37 0.71 -18.59
N PHE A 76 12.10 1.29 -17.43
CA PHE A 76 10.96 0.88 -16.61
C PHE A 76 9.63 1.08 -17.35
N GLU A 77 9.49 2.15 -18.14
CA GLU A 77 8.32 2.36 -19.01
C GLU A 77 8.13 1.18 -19.98
N SER A 78 9.21 0.68 -20.60
CA SER A 78 9.12 -0.46 -21.53
C SER A 78 8.74 -1.76 -20.84
N ILE A 79 9.16 -1.98 -19.59
CA ILE A 79 8.76 -3.15 -18.81
C ILE A 79 7.29 -3.04 -18.40
N ALA A 80 6.90 -1.90 -17.83
CA ALA A 80 5.54 -1.65 -17.32
C ALA A 80 4.43 -1.84 -18.37
N ASN A 81 4.78 -1.68 -19.64
CA ASN A 81 3.87 -1.80 -20.77
C ASN A 81 3.96 -3.16 -21.50
N ARG A 82 4.65 -4.16 -20.93
CA ARG A 82 4.68 -5.53 -21.48
C ARG A 82 3.30 -6.19 -21.36
N PRO A 83 2.80 -6.87 -22.41
CA PRO A 83 1.55 -7.61 -22.33
C PRO A 83 1.59 -8.65 -21.20
N GLY A 84 0.51 -8.69 -20.40
CA GLY A 84 0.36 -9.67 -19.32
C GLY A 84 1.10 -9.33 -18.02
N LEU A 85 1.88 -8.24 -17.96
CA LEU A 85 2.49 -7.80 -16.71
C LEU A 85 1.41 -7.24 -15.76
N THR A 86 1.37 -7.79 -14.56
CA THR A 86 0.56 -7.32 -13.42
C THR A 86 1.47 -6.87 -12.28
N GLU A 87 0.91 -6.16 -11.30
CA GLU A 87 1.63 -5.76 -10.10
C GLU A 87 2.12 -6.98 -9.31
N ASP A 88 1.26 -7.98 -9.12
CA ASP A 88 1.62 -9.24 -8.43
C ASP A 88 2.77 -9.97 -9.14
N THR A 89 2.64 -10.19 -10.46
CA THR A 89 3.71 -10.87 -11.23
C THR A 89 5.03 -10.09 -11.23
N LEU A 90 4.96 -8.76 -11.09
CA LEU A 90 6.15 -7.92 -11.01
C LEU A 90 6.78 -8.02 -9.62
N ALA A 91 5.97 -8.00 -8.56
CA ALA A 91 6.43 -8.18 -7.19
C ALA A 91 7.08 -9.55 -6.98
N ASP A 92 6.49 -10.62 -7.53
CA ASP A 92 7.08 -11.97 -7.50
C ASP A 92 8.46 -11.98 -8.18
N TRP A 93 8.57 -11.38 -9.37
CA TRP A 93 9.86 -11.29 -10.07
C TRP A 93 10.88 -10.45 -9.30
N LEU A 94 10.47 -9.32 -8.72
CA LEU A 94 11.33 -8.46 -7.89
C LEU A 94 11.78 -9.11 -6.58
N THR A 95 11.10 -10.17 -6.14
CA THR A 95 11.45 -10.91 -4.94
C THR A 95 12.43 -12.04 -5.27
N ASP A 96 12.16 -12.79 -6.35
CA ASP A 96 12.79 -14.08 -6.58
C ASP A 96 13.77 -14.11 -7.77
N ALA A 97 13.68 -13.16 -8.69
CA ALA A 97 14.29 -13.31 -10.02
C ALA A 97 14.96 -12.04 -10.58
N HIS A 98 14.87 -10.89 -9.92
CA HIS A 98 15.48 -9.65 -10.43
C HIS A 98 17.01 -9.74 -10.46
N ASN A 99 17.63 -10.57 -9.65
CA ASN A 99 19.06 -10.83 -9.74
C ASN A 99 19.46 -11.84 -10.83
N TYR A 100 18.57 -12.29 -11.73
CA TYR A 100 18.96 -13.24 -12.79
C TYR A 100 19.14 -12.58 -14.17
N PRO A 101 20.26 -12.83 -14.88
CA PRO A 101 21.55 -13.32 -14.36
C PRO A 101 22.15 -12.27 -13.40
N GLU A 102 23.03 -12.63 -12.47
CA GLU A 102 23.56 -11.84 -11.31
C GLU A 102 24.20 -10.47 -11.65
N VAL A 103 23.47 -9.60 -12.35
CA VAL A 103 23.90 -8.33 -12.95
C VAL A 103 23.45 -7.16 -12.08
N MET A 104 22.33 -7.31 -11.38
CA MET A 104 21.85 -6.31 -10.41
C MET A 104 22.56 -6.44 -9.07
N ASP A 105 22.81 -7.66 -8.59
CA ASP A 105 23.62 -7.98 -7.40
C ASP A 105 23.20 -7.21 -6.12
N PHE A 106 21.90 -7.14 -5.84
CA PHE A 106 21.39 -6.66 -4.56
C PHE A 106 19.99 -7.20 -4.24
N ASP A 107 19.66 -7.32 -2.96
CA ASP A 107 18.34 -7.79 -2.52
C ASP A 107 17.39 -6.63 -2.19
N LEU A 108 16.09 -6.87 -2.42
CA LEU A 108 15.02 -5.96 -2.06
C LEU A 108 14.29 -6.48 -0.83
N GLU A 109 14.15 -5.63 0.19
CA GLU A 109 13.22 -5.86 1.28
C GLU A 109 11.77 -5.79 0.76
N ALA A 110 10.84 -6.51 1.40
CA ALA A 110 9.43 -6.59 0.95
C ALA A 110 8.78 -5.22 0.70
N ARG A 111 9.04 -4.23 1.56
CA ARG A 111 8.53 -2.86 1.38
C ARG A 111 9.09 -2.16 0.13
N HIS A 112 10.34 -2.47 -0.23
CA HIS A 112 11.00 -1.90 -1.39
C HIS A 112 10.54 -2.59 -2.68
N VAL A 113 10.21 -3.89 -2.62
CA VAL A 113 9.52 -4.59 -3.72
C VAL A 113 8.22 -3.88 -4.07
N GLU A 114 7.38 -3.60 -3.08
CA GLU A 114 6.12 -2.86 -3.27
C GLU A 114 6.38 -1.47 -3.88
N TRP A 115 7.35 -0.72 -3.34
CA TRP A 115 7.73 0.60 -3.86
C TRP A 115 8.15 0.57 -5.33
N VAL A 116 8.96 -0.42 -5.73
CA VAL A 116 9.41 -0.55 -7.12
C VAL A 116 8.25 -0.97 -8.02
N ALA A 117 7.44 -1.94 -7.59
CA ALA A 117 6.29 -2.42 -8.35
C ALA A 117 5.27 -1.30 -8.59
N GLU A 118 4.85 -0.59 -7.53
CA GLU A 118 3.93 0.55 -7.63
C GLU A 118 4.45 1.63 -8.59
N HIS A 119 5.74 1.98 -8.47
CA HIS A 119 6.37 2.98 -9.34
C HIS A 119 6.31 2.53 -10.80
N MET A 120 6.74 1.31 -11.10
CA MET A 120 6.71 0.76 -12.47
C MET A 120 5.29 0.71 -13.03
N ILE A 121 4.32 0.20 -12.26
CA ILE A 121 2.92 0.12 -12.68
C ILE A 121 2.33 1.50 -12.96
N SER A 122 2.76 2.54 -12.25
CA SER A 122 2.34 3.92 -12.51
C SER A 122 2.75 4.44 -13.90
N LEU A 123 3.75 3.83 -14.54
CA LEU A 123 4.24 4.20 -15.88
C LEU A 123 3.45 3.55 -17.02
N ARG A 124 2.49 2.68 -16.71
CA ARG A 124 1.70 1.98 -17.73
C ARG A 124 0.75 2.95 -18.45
N ARG A 125 0.71 2.83 -19.77
CA ARG A 125 -0.09 3.67 -20.67
C ARG A 125 -0.85 2.81 -21.69
N LYS A 126 -2.11 3.16 -21.94
CA LYS A 126 -2.95 2.46 -22.92
C LYS A 126 -2.50 2.68 -24.37
N ASP A 127 -1.85 3.81 -24.62
CA ASP A 127 -1.36 4.25 -25.94
C ASP A 127 0.16 4.11 -26.06
N TYR A 128 0.77 3.22 -25.26
CA TYR A 128 2.20 3.02 -25.28
C TYR A 128 2.67 2.57 -26.67
N THR A 129 3.63 3.32 -27.21
CA THR A 129 4.36 2.97 -28.42
C THR A 129 5.82 2.82 -28.03
N PRO A 130 6.42 1.63 -28.19
CA PRO A 130 7.83 1.43 -27.90
C PRO A 130 8.70 2.42 -28.68
N ALA A 131 9.73 2.97 -28.03
CA ALA A 131 10.75 3.70 -28.73
C ALA A 131 11.45 2.78 -29.75
N PRO A 132 11.89 3.30 -30.91
CA PRO A 132 12.67 2.51 -31.86
C PRO A 132 13.92 1.94 -31.19
N SER A 133 14.16 0.63 -31.37
CA SER A 133 15.33 -0.10 -30.88
C SER A 133 16.57 0.14 -31.74
#